data_AF-A0A3D4A2I2-F1
#
_entry.id   AF-A0A3D4A2I2-F1
#
_cell.length_a   1.000
_cell.length_b   1.000
_cell.length_c   1.000
_cell.angle_alpha   90.00
_cell.angle_beta   90.00
_cell.angle_gamma   90.00
#
_symmetry.space_group_name_H-M   'P 1'
#
loop_
_entity.id
_entity.type
_entity.pdbx_description
1 polymer ?
#
loop_
_entity_poly.entity_id
_entity_poly.type
_entity_poly.pdbx_seq_one_letter_code
_entity_poly.pdbx_strand_id
1 'polypeptide(L)'
;MRIERATIGGFQNGIFVSNALCVSVRQCRIGHTYPNDPKGIGLKFGNGQDMGGNGVTIEDCYFSSLDKGVVTYAQACLISRPIIELCHTGIETHGTTSIVAPWYDSTTDVAHVSVQPNTVGGGSSGTGALLLGYGSSGWNVKYGSKSERNRSLIVPERLDFSPGEDAARPRGVTLGQVVIDRNGVIHARDFKKLPD
;
A
#
# COMPACT_ATOMS: atom_id res chain seq x y z
N MET A 1 -13.70 15.52 6.60
CA MET A 1 -12.75 15.85 7.70
C MET A 1 -11.36 16.00 7.11
N ARG A 2 -10.51 16.92 7.60
CA ARG A 2 -9.15 17.14 7.08
C ARG A 2 -8.13 17.25 8.21
N ILE A 3 -7.04 16.49 8.12
CA ILE A 3 -5.92 16.50 9.08
C ILE A 3 -4.63 16.68 8.28
N GLU A 4 -3.83 17.69 8.61
CA GLU A 4 -2.60 17.97 7.87
C GLU A 4 -1.45 18.36 8.79
N ARG A 5 -0.22 18.00 8.39
CA ARG A 5 1.02 18.46 9.04
C ARG A 5 1.06 18.19 10.54
N ALA A 6 0.48 17.06 10.95
CA ALA A 6 0.43 16.65 12.34
C ALA A 6 1.56 15.65 12.66
N THR A 7 2.09 15.74 13.88
CA THR A 7 2.97 14.72 14.46
C THR A 7 2.24 14.02 15.59
N ILE A 8 2.07 12.71 15.47
CA ILE A 8 1.29 11.89 16.42
C ILE A 8 2.17 10.74 16.90
N GLY A 9 2.26 10.55 18.21
CA GLY A 9 3.00 9.44 18.81
C GLY A 9 2.50 9.06 20.20
N GLY A 10 2.92 7.90 20.69
CA GLY A 10 2.59 7.42 22.04
C GLY A 10 1.14 6.94 22.22
N PHE A 11 0.58 6.23 21.24
CA PHE A 11 -0.84 5.85 21.20
C PHE A 11 -1.09 4.33 21.10
N GLN A 12 -2.33 3.89 21.30
CA GLN A 12 -2.74 2.54 20.86
C GLN A 12 -3.27 2.55 19.42
N ASN A 13 -3.96 3.63 19.02
CA ASN A 13 -4.29 3.95 17.63
C ASN A 13 -4.03 5.45 17.41
N GLY A 14 -3.35 5.83 16.33
CA GLY A 14 -2.90 7.21 16.10
C GLY A 14 -4.06 8.12 15.74
N ILE A 15 -4.70 7.83 14.60
CA ILE A 15 -5.96 8.47 14.21
C ILE A 15 -6.97 7.38 13.91
N PHE A 16 -8.09 7.43 14.62
CA PHE A 16 -9.23 6.56 14.38
C PHE A 16 -10.44 7.38 13.93
N VAL A 17 -10.98 7.05 12.76
CA VAL A 17 -12.24 7.62 12.26
C VAL A 17 -13.20 6.48 11.99
N SER A 18 -14.23 6.34 12.83
CA SER A 18 -15.16 5.21 12.80
C SER A 18 -16.05 5.22 11.54
N ASN A 19 -16.58 6.37 11.14
CA ASN A 19 -17.36 6.51 9.90
C ASN A 19 -16.64 7.49 8.95
N ALA A 20 -15.74 6.94 8.12
CA ALA A 20 -14.82 7.75 7.34
C ALA A 20 -15.43 8.18 6.01
N LEU A 21 -16.15 9.30 5.99
CA LEU A 21 -16.73 9.89 4.78
C LEU A 21 -15.93 11.12 4.35
N CYS A 22 -15.35 11.09 3.15
CA CYS A 22 -14.59 12.21 2.57
C CYS A 22 -13.51 12.73 3.54
N VAL A 23 -12.66 11.80 4.01
CA VAL A 23 -11.59 12.10 4.97
C VAL A 23 -10.27 12.26 4.22
N SER A 24 -9.54 13.34 4.53
CA SER A 24 -8.22 13.60 3.97
C SER A 24 -7.18 13.73 5.09
N VAL A 25 -6.10 12.94 5.00
CA VAL A 25 -4.95 13.00 5.92
C VAL A 25 -3.69 13.22 5.11
N ARG A 26 -2.97 14.32 5.35
CA ARG A 26 -1.85 14.72 4.48
C ARG A 26 -0.64 15.19 5.26
N GLN A 27 0.56 14.83 4.82
CA GLN A 27 1.81 15.37 5.36
C GLN A 27 1.98 15.11 6.87
N CYS A 28 1.46 14.00 7.38
CA CYS A 28 1.54 13.67 8.80
C CYS A 28 2.72 12.73 9.11
N ARG A 29 3.28 12.85 10.32
CA ARG A 29 4.25 11.91 10.88
C ARG A 29 3.59 11.14 12.02
N ILE A 30 3.40 9.83 11.86
CA ILE A 30 2.60 9.01 12.77
C ILE A 30 3.42 7.78 13.16
N GLY A 31 3.71 7.61 14.45
CA GLY A 31 4.51 6.48 14.85
C GLY A 31 4.92 6.46 16.31
N HIS A 32 5.65 5.41 16.67
CA HIS A 32 6.24 5.26 17.99
C HIS A 32 7.74 5.56 18.00
N THR A 33 8.24 5.89 19.18
CA THR A 33 9.66 6.11 19.45
C THR A 33 10.43 4.82 19.74
N TYR A 34 9.76 3.65 19.80
CA TYR A 34 10.36 2.37 20.17
C TYR A 34 10.47 1.45 18.93
N PRO A 35 11.61 1.47 18.22
CA PRO A 35 11.76 0.78 16.93
C PRO A 35 11.73 -0.75 17.04
N ASN A 36 12.03 -1.30 18.22
CA ASN A 36 12.18 -2.76 18.42
C ASN A 36 10.88 -3.46 18.86
N ASP A 37 9.79 -2.70 19.02
CA ASP A 37 8.50 -3.22 19.50
C ASP A 37 7.35 -2.52 18.74
N PRO A 38 7.22 -2.75 17.41
CA PRO A 38 6.18 -2.12 16.60
C PRO A 38 4.78 -2.46 17.14
N LYS A 39 4.04 -1.42 17.53
CA LYS A 39 2.74 -1.56 18.19
C LYS A 39 1.74 -0.56 17.69
N GLY A 40 0.46 -0.88 17.85
CA GLY A 40 -0.64 0.01 17.53
C GLY A 40 -0.84 0.23 16.03
N ILE A 41 -1.92 0.94 15.71
CA ILE A 41 -2.30 1.24 14.33
C ILE A 41 -2.14 2.74 14.09
N GLY A 42 -1.39 3.12 13.04
CA GLY A 42 -1.16 4.53 12.71
C GLY A 42 -2.46 5.24 12.32
N LEU A 43 -3.09 4.79 11.23
CA LEU A 43 -4.40 5.26 10.79
C LEU A 43 -5.39 4.11 10.71
N LYS A 44 -6.58 4.30 11.28
CA LYS A 44 -7.69 3.35 11.18
C LYS A 44 -8.97 4.05 10.71
N PHE A 45 -9.50 3.59 9.57
CA PHE A 45 -10.76 4.09 9.00
C PHE A 45 -11.80 2.98 8.98
N GLY A 46 -12.85 3.12 9.80
CA GLY A 46 -13.82 2.05 10.03
C GLY A 46 -13.42 1.10 11.16
N ASN A 47 -14.38 0.29 11.62
CA ASN A 47 -14.19 -0.68 12.69
C ASN A 47 -14.24 -2.14 12.22
N GLY A 48 -14.53 -2.40 10.93
CA GLY A 48 -14.60 -3.74 10.36
C GLY A 48 -15.80 -4.56 10.81
N GLN A 49 -16.77 -3.95 11.46
CA GLN A 49 -18.02 -4.58 11.86
C GLN A 49 -19.17 -3.93 11.07
N ASP A 50 -19.76 -2.89 11.64
CA ASP A 50 -20.89 -2.15 11.12
C ASP A 50 -20.49 -0.82 10.46
N MET A 51 -19.27 -0.32 10.73
CA MET A 51 -18.80 0.97 10.25
C MET A 51 -17.57 0.85 9.35
N GLY A 52 -17.72 1.38 8.14
CA GLY A 52 -16.65 1.52 7.15
C GLY A 52 -16.40 2.99 6.79
N GLY A 53 -16.31 3.25 5.48
CA GLY A 53 -16.14 4.60 4.97
C GLY A 53 -16.18 4.65 3.44
N ASN A 54 -16.12 5.87 2.91
CA ASN A 54 -16.02 6.12 1.47
C ASN A 54 -15.23 7.41 1.22
N GLY A 55 -14.33 7.39 0.23
CA GLY A 55 -13.61 8.58 -0.21
C GLY A 55 -12.55 9.01 0.81
N VAL A 56 -11.71 8.06 1.23
CA VAL A 56 -10.56 8.36 2.10
C VAL A 56 -9.34 8.66 1.24
N THR A 57 -8.59 9.71 1.58
CA THR A 57 -7.36 10.07 0.89
C THR A 57 -6.25 10.28 1.92
N ILE A 58 -5.14 9.57 1.74
CA ILE A 58 -3.94 9.66 2.55
C ILE A 58 -2.79 10.04 1.63
N GLU A 59 -2.11 11.15 1.90
CA GLU A 59 -1.02 11.63 1.02
C GLU A 59 0.21 12.06 1.81
N ASP A 60 1.39 11.67 1.31
CA ASP A 60 2.67 12.21 1.77
C ASP A 60 2.89 12.05 3.29
N CYS A 61 2.39 10.94 3.86
CA CYS A 61 2.50 10.63 5.28
C CYS A 61 3.68 9.70 5.55
N TYR A 62 4.30 9.87 6.72
CA TYR A 62 5.39 9.02 7.23
C TYR A 62 4.90 8.19 8.42
N PHE A 63 5.09 6.88 8.34
CA PHE A 63 4.71 5.89 9.34
C PHE A 63 5.94 5.18 9.88
N SER A 64 6.05 5.06 11.21
CA SER A 64 7.20 4.38 11.82
C SER A 64 6.87 3.63 13.11
N SER A 65 7.44 2.44 13.30
CA SER A 65 7.38 1.67 14.55
C SER A 65 5.95 1.25 14.93
N LEU A 66 5.18 0.73 13.97
CA LEU A 66 3.75 0.40 14.15
C LEU A 66 3.47 -1.08 13.90
N ASP A 67 2.49 -1.66 14.59
CA ASP A 67 2.00 -2.98 14.17
C ASP A 67 1.40 -2.87 12.76
N LYS A 68 0.56 -1.85 12.54
CA LYS A 68 0.02 -1.54 11.21
C LYS A 68 0.13 -0.05 10.90
N GLY A 69 0.72 0.30 9.76
CA GLY A 69 0.77 1.69 9.29
C GLY A 69 -0.62 2.26 9.03
N VAL A 70 -1.36 1.61 8.15
CA VAL A 70 -2.74 1.98 7.78
C VAL A 70 -3.64 0.74 7.80
N VAL A 71 -4.80 0.86 8.43
CA VAL A 71 -5.91 -0.10 8.34
C VAL A 71 -7.14 0.61 7.82
N THR A 72 -7.68 0.17 6.67
CA THR A 72 -8.86 0.80 6.08
C THR A 72 -9.95 -0.20 5.73
N TYR A 73 -11.15 0.07 6.24
CA TYR A 73 -12.41 -0.55 5.85
C TYR A 73 -13.20 0.36 4.89
N ALA A 74 -12.63 1.49 4.48
CA ALA A 74 -13.27 2.42 3.57
C ALA A 74 -13.15 1.96 2.10
N GLN A 75 -14.20 2.24 1.33
CA GLN A 75 -14.22 2.10 -0.12
C GLN A 75 -13.70 3.38 -0.79
N ALA A 76 -13.29 3.29 -2.06
CA ALA A 76 -12.74 4.41 -2.82
C ALA A 76 -11.61 5.14 -2.05
N CYS A 77 -10.65 4.36 -1.54
CA CYS A 77 -9.51 4.88 -0.80
C CYS A 77 -8.33 5.15 -1.74
N LEU A 78 -7.67 6.29 -1.58
CA LEU A 78 -6.40 6.61 -2.23
C LEU A 78 -5.32 6.78 -1.16
N ILE A 79 -4.23 6.02 -1.28
CA ILE A 79 -3.04 6.16 -0.44
C ILE A 79 -1.86 6.46 -1.36
N SER A 80 -1.36 7.69 -1.33
CA SER A 80 -0.36 8.17 -2.27
C SER A 80 0.92 8.63 -1.56
N ARG A 81 2.05 8.15 -2.06
CA ARG A 81 3.41 8.44 -1.56
C ARG A 81 3.56 8.28 -0.03
N PRO A 82 3.03 7.20 0.60
CA PRO A 82 3.35 6.93 1.98
C PRO A 82 4.81 6.47 2.11
N ILE A 83 5.46 6.85 3.21
CA ILE A 83 6.74 6.26 3.63
C ILE A 83 6.45 5.42 4.88
N ILE A 84 6.75 4.12 4.82
CA ILE A 84 6.42 3.15 5.86
C ILE A 84 7.70 2.46 6.29
N GLU A 85 8.11 2.65 7.54
CA GLU A 85 9.32 2.04 8.09
C GLU A 85 9.00 1.33 9.41
N LEU A 86 9.76 0.31 9.78
CA LEU A 86 9.67 -0.32 11.11
C LEU A 86 8.25 -0.78 11.46
N CYS A 87 7.48 -1.27 10.49
CA CYS A 87 6.10 -1.72 10.71
C CYS A 87 5.99 -3.24 10.61
N HIS A 88 5.05 -3.90 11.31
CA HIS A 88 4.80 -5.31 10.97
C HIS A 88 4.08 -5.42 9.62
N THR A 89 2.96 -4.74 9.50
CA THR A 89 2.21 -4.59 8.26
C THR A 89 2.16 -3.12 7.84
N GLY A 90 2.46 -2.84 6.58
CA GLY A 90 2.40 -1.47 6.09
C GLY A 90 0.97 -0.98 5.90
N ILE A 91 0.27 -1.54 4.91
CA ILE A 91 -1.12 -1.20 4.59
C ILE A 91 -1.97 -2.47 4.63
N GLU A 92 -2.98 -2.48 5.50
CA GLU A 92 -4.03 -3.47 5.55
C GLU A 92 -5.33 -2.86 5.02
N THR A 93 -5.86 -3.41 3.93
CA THR A 93 -7.09 -2.93 3.30
C THR A 93 -8.15 -4.00 3.27
N HIS A 94 -9.33 -3.65 3.79
CA HIS A 94 -10.55 -4.45 3.71
C HIS A 94 -11.53 -3.90 2.66
N GLY A 95 -11.34 -2.65 2.21
CA GLY A 95 -12.11 -2.03 1.13
C GLY A 95 -11.40 -2.00 -0.23
N THR A 96 -11.89 -1.15 -1.13
CA THR A 96 -11.24 -0.85 -2.42
C THR A 96 -10.24 0.30 -2.26
N THR A 97 -8.96 0.01 -2.50
CA THR A 97 -7.87 0.96 -2.25
C THR A 97 -6.91 1.04 -3.43
N SER A 98 -6.59 2.25 -3.88
CA SER A 98 -5.47 2.53 -4.79
C SER A 98 -4.27 3.01 -3.98
N ILE A 99 -3.13 2.37 -4.15
CA ILE A 99 -1.88 2.66 -3.46
C ILE A 99 -0.87 3.09 -4.52
N VAL A 100 -0.34 4.30 -4.41
CA VAL A 100 0.51 4.91 -5.43
C VAL A 100 1.84 5.30 -4.84
N ALA A 101 2.93 4.83 -5.46
CA ALA A 101 4.32 5.10 -5.12
C ALA A 101 4.65 5.01 -3.60
N PRO A 102 4.25 3.92 -2.91
CA PRO A 102 4.65 3.73 -1.52
C PRO A 102 6.14 3.38 -1.42
N TRP A 103 6.74 3.79 -0.32
CA TRP A 103 8.08 3.37 0.09
C TRP A 103 7.99 2.49 1.34
N TYR A 104 8.75 1.39 1.35
CA TYR A 104 8.85 0.45 2.47
C TYR A 104 10.29 0.14 2.85
N ASP A 105 10.60 0.16 4.15
CA ASP A 105 11.90 -0.33 4.61
C ASP A 105 11.94 -1.87 4.67
N SER A 106 13.15 -2.41 4.73
CA SER A 106 13.38 -3.86 4.82
C SER A 106 12.95 -4.46 6.16
N THR A 107 12.74 -3.62 7.18
CA THR A 107 12.28 -4.08 8.50
C THR A 107 10.77 -4.25 8.56
N THR A 108 10.04 -3.79 7.53
CA THR A 108 8.63 -4.11 7.41
C THR A 108 8.44 -5.60 7.13
N ASP A 109 8.06 -6.37 8.15
CA ASP A 109 8.43 -7.78 8.21
C ASP A 109 7.33 -8.78 7.84
N VAL A 110 6.05 -8.46 8.06
CA VAL A 110 4.91 -9.33 7.75
C VAL A 110 4.41 -9.11 6.32
N ALA A 111 3.99 -7.88 6.00
CA ALA A 111 3.48 -7.55 4.66
C ALA A 111 3.58 -6.06 4.38
N HIS A 112 3.97 -5.68 3.15
CA HIS A 112 3.93 -4.29 2.71
C HIS A 112 2.49 -3.86 2.44
N VAL A 113 1.74 -4.73 1.75
CA VAL A 113 0.30 -4.60 1.51
C VAL A 113 -0.37 -5.94 1.83
N SER A 114 -1.45 -5.87 2.61
CA SER A 114 -2.28 -7.01 3.02
C SER A 114 -3.73 -6.73 2.63
N VAL A 115 -4.30 -7.56 1.76
CA VAL A 115 -5.69 -7.41 1.29
C VAL A 115 -6.56 -8.42 2.01
N GLN A 116 -7.47 -7.92 2.83
CA GLN A 116 -8.30 -8.72 3.71
C GLN A 116 -9.75 -8.71 3.24
N PRO A 117 -10.53 -9.78 3.46
CA PRO A 117 -11.95 -9.79 3.11
C PRO A 117 -12.68 -8.57 3.71
N ASN A 118 -13.60 -7.98 2.92
CA ASN A 118 -14.49 -6.95 3.42
C ASN A 118 -15.48 -7.58 4.40
N THR A 119 -15.48 -7.10 5.63
CA THR A 119 -16.37 -7.58 6.69
C THR A 119 -17.57 -6.65 6.92
N VAL A 120 -17.57 -5.44 6.34
CA VAL A 120 -18.65 -4.46 6.50
C VAL A 120 -19.78 -4.74 5.50
N GLY A 121 -21.01 -4.90 6.00
CA GLY A 121 -22.21 -5.08 5.18
C GLY A 121 -22.47 -6.48 4.62
N GLY A 122 -21.78 -7.51 5.12
CA GLY A 122 -22.07 -8.93 4.83
C GLY A 122 -21.75 -9.41 3.41
N GLY A 123 -21.03 -8.64 2.60
CA GLY A 123 -20.90 -8.90 1.16
C GLY A 123 -19.53 -9.42 0.71
N SER A 124 -19.55 -10.54 -0.01
CA SER A 124 -18.48 -11.20 -0.76
C SER A 124 -17.94 -10.43 -1.99
N SER A 125 -18.14 -9.11 -2.08
CA SER A 125 -17.75 -8.31 -3.26
C SER A 125 -17.10 -6.99 -2.87
N GLY A 126 -15.90 -6.73 -3.41
CA GLY A 126 -15.34 -5.38 -3.49
C GLY A 126 -13.95 -5.19 -2.90
N THR A 127 -13.37 -6.15 -2.17
CA THR A 127 -11.99 -5.95 -1.70
C THR A 127 -10.99 -6.05 -2.84
N GLY A 128 -10.23 -4.97 -3.04
CA GLY A 128 -9.17 -4.93 -4.03
C GLY A 128 -8.17 -3.83 -3.69
N ALA A 129 -6.89 -4.17 -3.84
CA ALA A 129 -5.83 -3.18 -3.90
C ALA A 129 -5.32 -3.08 -5.34
N LEU A 130 -5.17 -1.85 -5.82
CA LEU A 130 -4.32 -1.52 -6.96
C LEU A 130 -3.04 -0.90 -6.40
N LEU A 131 -1.88 -1.51 -6.70
CA LEU A 131 -0.57 -0.95 -6.32
C LEU A 131 0.15 -0.48 -7.58
N LEU A 132 0.46 0.83 -7.64
CA LEU A 132 1.15 1.47 -8.77
C LEU A 132 2.45 2.12 -8.29
N GLY A 133 3.59 1.59 -8.74
CA GLY A 133 4.90 2.03 -8.25
C GLY A 133 5.21 1.44 -6.87
N TYR A 134 6.49 1.36 -6.53
CA TYR A 134 6.96 0.76 -5.29
C TYR A 134 8.46 1.07 -5.09
N GLY A 135 8.82 1.59 -3.92
CA GLY A 135 10.22 1.74 -3.50
C GLY A 135 10.51 0.91 -2.26
N SER A 136 11.70 0.32 -2.15
CA SER A 136 12.11 -0.34 -0.93
C SER A 136 13.62 -0.44 -0.75
N SER A 137 14.09 -0.44 0.49
CA SER A 137 15.52 -0.51 0.83
C SER A 137 16.19 -1.86 0.54
N GLY A 138 15.48 -2.88 0.04
CA GLY A 138 16.06 -4.21 -0.18
C GLY A 138 15.46 -5.06 -1.31
N TRP A 139 14.69 -4.47 -2.24
CA TRP A 139 13.97 -5.19 -3.32
C TRP A 139 13.27 -6.48 -2.84
N ASN A 140 12.66 -6.44 -1.65
CA ASN A 140 12.16 -7.60 -0.92
C ASN A 140 10.64 -7.51 -0.74
N VAL A 141 9.89 -7.31 -1.83
CA VAL A 141 8.44 -7.09 -1.73
C VAL A 141 7.74 -8.25 -1.03
N LYS A 142 7.13 -7.98 0.12
CA LYS A 142 6.34 -8.94 0.88
C LYS A 142 4.85 -8.71 0.65
N TYR A 143 4.20 -9.72 0.09
CA TYR A 143 2.75 -9.76 -0.12
C TYR A 143 2.12 -10.70 0.91
N GLY A 144 0.94 -10.35 1.43
CA GLY A 144 0.14 -11.24 2.29
C GLY A 144 -0.43 -12.45 1.53
N SER A 145 -0.64 -12.33 0.22
CA SER A 145 -1.13 -13.43 -0.63
C SER A 145 -0.69 -13.36 -2.10
N LYS A 146 -0.86 -14.47 -2.84
CA LYS A 146 -0.57 -14.54 -4.30
C LYS A 146 -1.51 -13.63 -5.12
N SER A 147 -2.74 -13.41 -4.66
CA SER A 147 -3.72 -12.55 -5.34
C SER A 147 -3.26 -11.09 -5.37
N GLU A 148 -2.71 -10.61 -4.26
CA GLU A 148 -2.15 -9.26 -4.13
C GLU A 148 -0.97 -9.05 -5.09
N ARG A 149 -0.07 -10.03 -5.15
CA ARG A 149 1.06 -10.01 -6.08
C ARG A 149 0.60 -9.86 -7.53
N ASN A 150 -0.46 -10.56 -7.92
CA ASN A 150 -0.98 -10.53 -9.29
C ASN A 150 -1.69 -9.21 -9.66
N ARG A 151 -2.10 -8.42 -8.67
CA ARG A 151 -2.80 -7.11 -8.84
C ARG A 151 -1.86 -5.91 -8.68
N SER A 152 -0.56 -6.16 -8.58
CA SER A 152 0.46 -5.14 -8.30
C SER A 152 1.32 -4.87 -9.54
N LEU A 153 1.54 -3.59 -9.85
CA LEU A 153 2.52 -3.14 -10.83
C LEU A 153 3.69 -2.47 -10.09
N ILE A 154 4.82 -3.18 -10.02
CA ILE A 154 6.07 -2.63 -9.53
C ILE A 154 6.78 -1.95 -10.70
N VAL A 155 7.08 -0.66 -10.56
CA VAL A 155 7.98 0.06 -11.45
C VAL A 155 9.33 0.12 -10.74
N PRO A 156 10.36 -0.62 -11.19
CA PRO A 156 11.68 -0.59 -10.55
C PRO A 156 12.31 0.81 -10.66
N GLU A 157 13.02 1.24 -9.63
CA GLU A 157 13.80 2.47 -9.67
C GLU A 157 15.20 2.21 -10.25
N ARG A 158 15.81 3.22 -10.87
CA ARG A 158 17.14 3.11 -11.49
C ARG A 158 18.24 2.64 -10.52
N LEU A 159 18.08 2.90 -9.22
CA LEU A 159 19.02 2.52 -8.17
C LEU A 159 18.87 1.07 -7.71
N ASP A 160 17.80 0.38 -8.12
CA ASP A 160 17.59 -1.04 -7.83
C ASP A 160 18.44 -1.97 -8.72
N PHE A 161 19.17 -1.40 -9.69
CA PHE A 161 20.05 -2.13 -10.59
C PHE A 161 21.52 -1.96 -10.20
N SER A 162 22.24 -3.07 -10.08
CA SER A 162 23.70 -3.00 -9.94
C SER A 162 24.35 -2.47 -11.23
N PRO A 163 25.50 -1.78 -11.15
CA PRO A 163 26.25 -1.37 -12.33
C PRO A 163 26.56 -2.59 -13.23
N GLY A 164 26.02 -2.60 -14.45
CA GLY A 164 26.27 -3.65 -15.44
C GLY A 164 25.18 -4.71 -15.62
N GLU A 165 24.02 -4.61 -14.96
CA GLU A 165 22.88 -5.49 -15.29
C GLU A 165 22.36 -5.23 -16.72
N ASP A 166 22.26 -6.32 -17.50
CA ASP A 166 21.97 -6.33 -18.93
C ASP A 166 20.49 -5.97 -19.21
N ALA A 167 20.27 -4.85 -19.90
CA ALA A 167 18.95 -4.39 -20.33
C ALA A 167 18.23 -5.37 -21.29
N ALA A 168 18.96 -6.33 -21.89
CA ALA A 168 18.39 -7.37 -22.75
C ALA A 168 17.88 -8.59 -21.97
N ARG A 169 18.24 -8.76 -20.69
CA ARG A 169 17.87 -9.91 -19.85
C ARG A 169 17.48 -9.46 -18.43
N PRO A 170 16.35 -8.73 -18.27
CA PRO A 170 15.89 -8.32 -16.95
C PRO A 170 15.58 -9.53 -16.06
N ARG A 171 16.02 -9.50 -14.80
CA ARG A 171 15.63 -10.46 -13.77
C ARG A 171 14.46 -9.90 -12.96
N GLY A 172 13.28 -10.51 -13.08
CA GLY A 172 12.04 -10.08 -12.44
C GLY A 172 10.81 -10.86 -12.95
N VAL A 173 9.62 -10.57 -12.43
CA VAL A 173 8.36 -11.26 -12.80
C VAL A 173 7.53 -10.48 -13.82
N THR A 174 7.03 -11.24 -14.79
CA THR A 174 6.21 -10.92 -15.96
C THR A 174 4.71 -10.92 -15.61
N LEU A 175 3.97 -9.83 -15.87
CA LEU A 175 2.50 -9.69 -15.72
C LEU A 175 1.74 -10.10 -17.02
N GLY A 176 1.88 -11.35 -17.49
CA GLY A 176 1.97 -11.51 -18.97
C GLY A 176 3.09 -10.59 -19.51
N GLN A 177 3.34 -10.45 -20.83
CA GLN A 177 4.09 -9.22 -21.20
C GLN A 177 3.04 -8.13 -21.13
N VAL A 178 3.14 -7.24 -20.15
CA VAL A 178 3.14 -5.80 -20.37
C VAL A 178 4.41 -5.32 -19.67
N VAL A 179 5.48 -5.12 -20.43
CA VAL A 179 6.78 -4.66 -19.93
C VAL A 179 6.95 -3.22 -20.39
N ILE A 180 7.24 -2.29 -19.47
CA ILE A 180 7.65 -0.94 -19.83
C ILE A 180 9.18 -0.91 -19.82
N ASP A 181 9.80 -0.70 -20.98
CA ASP A 181 11.25 -0.67 -21.08
C ASP A 181 11.85 0.68 -20.62
N ARG A 182 13.18 0.76 -20.63
CA ARG A 182 13.96 1.93 -20.19
C ARG A 182 13.67 3.22 -20.96
N ASN A 183 13.00 3.15 -22.11
CA ASN A 183 12.60 4.30 -22.91
C ASN A 183 11.10 4.64 -22.73
N GLY A 184 10.41 3.94 -21.83
CA GLY A 184 8.97 4.11 -21.60
C GLY A 184 8.07 3.37 -22.60
N VAL A 185 8.61 2.43 -23.39
CA VAL A 185 7.83 1.69 -24.39
C VAL A 185 7.13 0.50 -23.74
N ILE A 186 5.84 0.32 -24.02
CA ILE A 186 4.96 -0.69 -23.44
C ILE A 186 4.91 -1.94 -24.36
N HIS A 187 5.28 -3.12 -23.84
CA HIS A 187 5.40 -4.38 -24.60
C HIS A 187 4.43 -5.45 -24.10
N ALA A 188 3.43 -5.88 -24.89
CA ALA A 188 2.41 -6.84 -24.45
C ALA A 188 2.52 -8.28 -25.08
N ARG A 189 2.30 -9.40 -24.34
CA ARG A 189 2.55 -10.80 -24.82
C ARG A 189 1.30 -11.46 -25.34
N ASP A 190 0.17 -11.20 -24.69
CA ASP A 190 -1.09 -11.89 -24.94
C ASP A 190 -2.15 -10.87 -25.33
N PHE A 191 -2.04 -10.32 -26.54
CA PHE A 191 -3.12 -9.56 -27.16
C PHE A 191 -4.04 -10.53 -27.90
N LYS A 192 -5.14 -10.98 -27.26
CA LYS A 192 -6.25 -11.59 -27.99
C LYS A 192 -7.22 -10.49 -28.42
N LYS A 193 -7.38 -10.28 -29.73
CA LYS A 193 -8.57 -9.64 -30.27
C LYS A 193 -9.75 -10.57 -29.95
N LEU A 194 -10.74 -10.08 -29.21
CA LEU A 194 -12.00 -10.80 -29.05
C LEU A 194 -12.71 -10.85 -30.42
N PRO A 195 -13.35 -11.97 -30.79
CA PRO A 195 -14.07 -12.06 -32.06
C PRO A 195 -15.23 -11.05 -32.08
N ASP A 196 -15.60 -10.64 -33.30
CA ASP A 196 -16.61 -9.61 -33.56
C ASP A 196 -17.99 -9.93 -32.93
#